data_AF-Q1IP20-F1
#
_entry.id   AF-Q1IP20-F1
#
_cell.length_a   1.000
_cell.length_b   1.000
_cell.length_c   1.000
_cell.angle_alpha   90.00
_cell.angle_beta   90.00
_cell.angle_gamma   90.00
#
_symmetry.space_group_name_H-M   'P 1'
#
loop_
_entity.id
_entity.type
_entity.pdbx_description
1 polymer ?
#
loop_
_entity_poly.entity_id
_entity_poly.type
_entity_poly.pdbx_seq_one_letter_code
_entity_poly.pdbx_strand_id
1 'polypeptide(L)' 'MFGELGVPEVLFILGIALLIFGPKKLGDLGKGLGEGVRGFKSALRDEPKKEETKA' A
#
# COMPACT_ATOMS: atom_id res chain seq x y z
N MET A 1 23.59 -2.03 9.42
CA MET A 1 23.18 -2.46 10.77
C MET A 1 21.86 -3.24 10.79
N PHE A 2 20.98 -3.14 9.78
CA PHE A 2 19.75 -3.96 9.70
C PHE A 2 19.88 -5.26 8.89
N GLY A 3 21.02 -5.50 8.25
CA GLY A 3 21.25 -6.69 7.41
C GLY A 3 21.38 -8.00 8.19
N GLU A 4 21.41 -7.94 9.52
CA GLU A 4 21.47 -9.11 10.41
C GLU A 4 20.11 -9.50 11.00
N LEU A 5 19.06 -8.69 10.80
CA LEU A 5 17.71 -9.13 11.14
C LEU A 5 17.31 -10.18 10.11
N GLY A 6 17.45 -11.45 10.48
CA GLY A 6 16.97 -12.54 9.68
C GLY A 6 15.48 -12.41 9.41
N VAL A 7 15.02 -13.13 8.37
CA VAL A 7 13.60 -13.25 8.06
C VAL A 7 12.77 -13.64 9.30
N PRO A 8 13.22 -14.55 10.20
CA PRO A 8 12.48 -14.90 11.41
C PRO A 8 12.25 -13.71 12.37
N GLU A 9 13.27 -12.88 12.59
CA GLU A 9 13.21 -11.74 13.51
C GLU A 9 12.25 -10.67 12.99
N VAL A 10 12.31 -10.37 11.70
CA VAL A 10 11.37 -9.43 11.05
C VAL A 10 9.94 -9.92 11.21
N LEU A 11 9.69 -11.22 11.03
CA LEU A 11 8.36 -11.80 11.17
C LEU A 11 7.87 -11.73 12.62
N PHE A 12 8.75 -11.97 13.60
CA PHE A 12 8.43 -11.86 15.02
C PHE A 12 8.06 -10.42 15.41
N ILE A 13 8.86 -9.44 15.00
CA ILE A 13 8.58 -8.01 15.21
C ILE A 13 7.25 -7.62 14.56
N LEU A 14 7.01 -8.06 13.32
CA LEU A 14 5.76 -7.80 12.62
C LEU A 14 4.57 -8.42 13.36
N GLY A 15 4.71 -9.63 13.89
CA GLY A 15 3.71 -10.28 14.72
C GLY A 15 3.37 -9.49 15.99
N ILE A 16 4.38 -9.00 16.71
CA ILE A 16 4.18 -8.15 17.90
C ILE A 16 3.53 -6.81 17.52
N ALA A 17 4.01 -6.17 16.47
CA ALA A 17 3.42 -4.93 15.97
C ALA A 17 1.94 -5.12 15.58
N LEU A 18 1.63 -6.23 14.91
CA LEU A 18 0.26 -6.63 14.59
C LEU A 18 -0.59 -6.92 15.82
N LEU A 19 -0.01 -7.43 16.91
CA LEU A 19 -0.75 -7.65 18.15
C LEU A 19 -1.08 -6.34 18.85
N ILE A 20 -0.12 -5.40 18.91
CA ILE A 20 -0.29 -4.10 19.56
C ILE A 20 -1.23 -3.20 18.76
N PHE A 21 -0.97 -3.04 17.46
CA PHE A 21 -1.79 -2.19 16.59
C PHE A 21 -3.07 -2.90 16.14
N GLY A 22 -3.07 -4.23 16.09
CA GLY A 22 -4.13 -5.03 15.50
C GLY A 22 -4.01 -5.11 13.97
N PRO A 23 -4.32 -6.27 13.34
CA PRO A 23 -4.32 -6.40 11.88
C PRO A 23 -5.34 -5.47 11.23
N LYS A 24 -6.44 -5.17 11.92
CA LYS A 24 -7.47 -4.24 11.45
C LYS A 24 -6.91 -2.83 11.27
N LYS A 25 -6.11 -2.31 12.21
CA LYS A 25 -5.56 -0.94 12.11
C LYS A 25 -4.53 -0.83 10.99
N LEU A 26 -3.63 -1.80 10.84
CA LEU A 26 -2.70 -1.80 9.70
C LEU A 26 -3.46 -1.91 8.37
N GLY A 27 -4.51 -2.72 8.31
CA GLY A 27 -5.40 -2.81 7.15
C GLY A 27 -6.13 -1.51 6.83
N ASP A 28 -6.67 -0.82 7.83
CA ASP A 28 -7.36 0.46 7.68
C ASP A 28 -6.41 1.56 7.16
N LEU A 29 -5.19 1.63 7.70
CA LEU A 29 -4.14 2.52 7.21
C LEU A 29 -3.77 2.21 5.74
N GLY A 30 -3.58 0.92 5.43
CA GLY A 30 -3.28 0.48 4.07
C GLY A 30 -4.40 0.78 3.07
N LYS A 31 -5.68 0.67 3.49
CA LYS A 31 -6.83 1.07 2.67
C LYS A 31 -6.82 2.56 2.38
N GLY A 32 -6.63 3.41 3.39
CA GLY A 32 -6.58 4.86 3.20
C GLY A 32 -5.44 5.30 2.28
N LEU A 33 -4.24 4.74 2.48
CA LEU A 33 -3.10 4.97 1.58
C LEU A 33 -3.38 4.44 0.16
N GLY A 34 -3.99 3.25 0.05
CA GLY A 34 -4.33 2.64 -1.23
C GLY A 34 -5.37 3.42 -2.03
N GLU A 35 -6.38 3.97 -1.37
CA GLU A 35 -7.39 4.85 -1.98
C GLU A 35 -6.75 6.16 -2.46
N GLY A 36 -5.89 6.77 -1.65
CA GLY A 36 -5.14 7.98 -2.03
C GLY A 36 -4.23 7.73 -3.24
N VAL A 37 -3.44 6.65 -3.23
CA VAL A 37 -2.59 6.25 -4.35
C VAL A 37 -3.41 5.91 -5.59
N ARG A 38 -4.58 5.27 -5.43
CA ARG A 38 -5.49 4.97 -6.54
C ARG A 38 -6.07 6.23 -7.15
N GLY A 39 -6.51 7.18 -6.33
CA GLY A 39 -6.97 8.49 -6.78
C GLY A 39 -5.88 9.24 -7.55
N PHE A 40 -4.66 9.28 -6.99
CA PHE A 40 -3.50 9.87 -7.65
C PHE A 40 -3.18 9.20 -8.99
N LYS A 41 -3.19 7.86 -9.04
CA LYS A 41 -2.98 7.10 -10.27
C LYS A 41 -4.08 7.35 -11.31
N SER A 42 -5.34 7.48 -10.89
CA SER A 42 -6.44 7.80 -11.80
C SER A 42 -6.28 9.19 -12.40
N ALA A 43 -5.94 10.19 -11.59
CA ALA A 43 -5.69 11.55 -12.06
C ALA A 43 -4.56 11.63 -13.10
N LEU A 44 -3.49 10.85 -12.90
CA LEU A 44 -2.39 10.76 -13.88
C LEU A 44 -2.76 9.98 -15.16
N ARG A 45 -3.77 9.10 -15.10
CA ARG A 45 -4.20 8.29 -16.26
C ARG A 45 -5.30 8.93 -17.08
N ASP A 46 -6.05 9.86 -16.49
CA ASP A 46 -7.09 10.63 -17.18
C ASP A 46 -6.48 11.78 -18.02
N GLU A 47 -5.15 11.94 -18.01
CA GLU A 47 -4.47 12.62 -19.12
C GLU A 47 -4.87 11.91 -20.43
N PRO A 48 -5.38 12.67 -21.41
CA PRO A 48 -6.42 12.24 -22.33
C PRO A 48 -5.89 11.17 -23.28
N LYS A 49 -6.07 9.90 -22.92
CA LYS A 49 -5.82 8.80 -23.83
C LYS A 49 -7.11 8.42 -24.53
N LYS A 50 -7.27 9.00 -25.72
CA LYS A 50 -8.14 8.57 -26.85
C LYS A 50 -9.47 9.31 -27.00
N GLU A 51 -9.36 10.55 -27.44
CA GLU A 51 -10.09 11.00 -28.63
C GLU A 51 -9.49 10.24 -29.83
N GLU A 52 -10.01 9.05 -30.17
CA GLU A 52 -9.81 8.35 -31.47
C GLU A 52 -10.48 6.96 -31.43
N THR A 53 -11.80 6.94 -31.61
CA THR A 53 -12.59 5.82 -32.20
C THR A 53 -13.94 6.39 -32.61
N LYS A 54 -13.88 7.33 -33.55
CA LYS A 54 -14.96 7.66 -34.49
C LYS A 54 -14.25 8.14 -35.77
N ALA A 55 -13.64 7.19 -36.47
CA ALA A 55 -13.52 7.26 -37.92
C ALA A 55 -14.74 6.50 -38.48
#